data_AF-A0A5J4V0U3-F1
#
_entry.id   AF-A0A5J4V0U3-F1
#
_cell.length_a   1.000
_cell.length_b   1.000
_cell.length_c   1.000
_cell.angle_alpha   90.00
_cell.angle_beta   90.00
_cell.angle_gamma   90.00
#
_symmetry.space_group_name_H-M   'P 1'
#
loop_
_entity.id
_entity.type
_entity.pdbx_description
1 polymer ?
#
loop_
_entity_poly.entity_id
_entity_poly.type
_entity_poly.pdbx_seq_one_letter_code
_entity_poly.pdbx_strand_id
1 'polypeptide(L)'
;MILTLNTTDPAGTPLYINYRGSSLITQYPNSKLVQNYVLNAGSSSSFAGVKCGLVQINPNGNNYNQGLRIARSTNNYCGIFLGCDPNSTTGTLTDQWNIANTAAGEFRIGLASQVVQDNKGLMISADGNTLSFNGSVIAGTGTTNGATNGSVNYSAGNPILWGVNSVGTEGGFYSDGPKVYWRANPITLGAVPP
;
A
#
# COMPACT_ATOMS: atom_id res chain seq x y z
N MET A 1 12.84 42.19 17.12
CA MET A 1 13.82 42.57 16.09
C MET A 1 13.16 42.36 14.74
N ILE A 2 12.82 43.44 14.05
CA ILE A 2 12.35 43.35 12.66
C ILE A 2 13.63 43.33 11.81
N LEU A 3 13.91 42.19 11.20
CA LEU A 3 14.99 42.09 10.20
C LEU A 3 14.39 42.52 8.87
N THR A 4 14.68 43.75 8.46
CA THR A 4 14.33 44.25 7.14
C THR A 4 15.44 43.83 6.18
N LEU A 5 15.11 42.99 5.20
CA LEU A 5 16.04 42.63 4.12
C LEU A 5 16.23 43.82 3.20
N ASN A 6 17.48 44.15 2.87
CA ASN A 6 17.76 45.10 1.81
C ASN A 6 17.40 44.44 0.47
N THR A 7 16.36 44.94 -0.19
CA THR A 7 15.89 44.39 -1.48
C THR A 7 16.70 44.90 -2.68
N THR A 8 17.71 45.73 -2.45
CA THR A 8 18.55 46.28 -3.52
C THR A 8 19.79 45.45 -3.82
N ASP A 9 20.12 44.46 -2.97
CA ASP A 9 21.30 43.63 -3.17
C ASP A 9 21.05 42.51 -4.20
N PRO A 10 22.08 42.10 -4.97
CA PRO A 10 21.95 41.00 -5.92
C PRO A 10 21.53 39.69 -5.26
N ALA A 11 20.75 38.89 -5.98
CA ALA A 11 20.40 37.54 -5.55
C ALA A 11 21.68 36.71 -5.29
N GLY A 12 21.71 36.01 -4.16
CA GLY A 12 22.89 35.25 -3.70
C GLY A 12 23.80 36.00 -2.73
N THR A 13 23.50 37.26 -2.39
CA THR A 13 24.22 38.00 -1.34
C THR A 13 24.00 37.32 0.03
N PRO A 14 25.06 36.87 0.73
CA PRO A 14 24.90 36.21 2.03
C PRO A 14 24.33 37.16 3.09
N LEU A 15 23.26 36.72 3.78
CA LEU A 15 22.74 37.42 4.95
C LEU A 15 23.61 37.10 6.16
N TYR A 16 24.40 38.07 6.60
CA TYR A 16 25.21 37.94 7.79
C TYR A 16 24.40 38.32 9.05
N ILE A 17 23.85 37.31 9.74
CA ILE A 17 23.24 37.50 11.06
C ILE A 17 24.38 37.50 12.10
N ASN A 18 24.50 38.57 12.89
CA ASN A 18 25.53 38.74 13.94
C ASN A 18 27.00 38.81 13.48
N TYR A 19 27.30 39.33 12.28
CA TYR A 19 28.68 39.58 11.87
C TYR A 19 29.21 40.91 12.41
N ARG A 20 29.60 40.92 13.70
CA ARG A 20 30.41 41.97 14.35
C ARG A 20 31.29 41.27 15.38
N GLY A 21 32.43 41.88 15.77
CA GLY A 21 33.46 41.29 16.64
C GLY A 21 33.06 41.02 18.11
N SER A 22 31.77 40.86 18.42
CA SER A 22 31.24 40.57 19.76
C SER A 22 30.14 39.51 19.68
N SER A 23 29.97 38.72 20.74
CA SER A 23 28.95 37.66 20.80
C SER A 23 27.52 38.22 20.87
N LEU A 24 26.54 37.51 20.30
CA LEU A 24 25.11 37.89 20.32
C LEU A 24 24.59 38.13 21.76
N ILE A 25 25.06 37.33 22.72
CA ILE A 25 24.70 37.44 24.14
C ILE A 25 25.19 38.75 24.75
N THR A 26 26.35 39.25 24.34
CA THR A 26 26.89 40.51 24.86
C THR A 26 26.14 41.73 24.35
N GLN A 27 25.53 41.63 23.17
CA GLN A 27 24.77 42.73 22.57
C GLN A 27 23.30 42.72 22.99
N TYR A 28 22.74 41.52 23.21
CA TYR A 28 21.38 41.31 23.65
C TYR A 28 21.42 40.35 24.84
N PRO A 29 21.50 40.87 26.08
CA PRO A 29 21.66 40.06 27.29
C PRO A 29 20.57 39.00 27.50
N ASN A 30 19.40 39.22 26.88
CA ASN A 30 18.26 38.33 26.93
C ASN A 30 18.13 37.41 25.69
N SER A 31 19.10 37.42 24.77
CA SER A 31 19.09 36.56 23.59
C SER A 31 19.41 35.11 23.97
N LYS A 32 18.63 34.17 23.42
CA LYS A 32 18.87 32.74 23.59
C LYS A 32 19.71 32.22 22.43
N LEU A 33 20.67 31.34 22.72
CA LEU A 33 21.42 30.63 21.68
C LEU A 33 20.46 29.79 20.83
N VAL A 34 20.53 29.96 19.52
CA VAL A 34 19.78 29.13 18.58
C VAL A 34 20.49 27.78 18.50
N GLN A 35 19.86 26.74 19.04
CA GLN A 35 20.44 25.38 19.07
C GLN A 35 20.18 24.62 17.77
N ASN A 36 19.15 25.01 17.01
CA ASN A 36 18.75 24.39 15.76
C ASN A 36 18.43 25.48 14.73
N TYR A 37 19.04 25.40 13.56
CA TYR A 37 18.68 26.24 12.41
C TYR A 37 17.98 25.39 11.35
N VAL A 38 16.87 25.89 10.80
CA VAL A 38 16.24 25.33 9.60
C VAL A 38 16.47 26.31 8.47
N LEU A 39 17.38 25.97 7.56
CA LEU A 39 17.58 26.73 6.33
C LEU A 39 16.49 26.34 5.33
N ASN A 40 15.73 27.31 4.82
CA ASN A 40 14.51 27.09 4.03
C ASN A 40 13.45 26.25 4.77
N ALA A 41 13.08 26.65 5.99
CA ALA A 41 11.77 26.23 6.50
C ALA A 41 10.73 26.75 5.50
N GLY A 42 9.96 25.87 4.87
CA GLY A 42 8.77 26.30 4.16
C GLY A 42 7.77 26.92 5.16
N SER A 43 6.52 27.06 4.76
CA SER A 43 5.47 27.53 5.67
C SER A 43 5.28 26.55 6.85
N SER A 44 4.42 26.89 7.82
CA SER A 44 3.93 25.95 8.84
C SER A 44 3.25 24.68 8.27
N SER A 45 3.14 24.58 6.94
CA SER A 45 2.60 23.46 6.18
C SER A 45 3.58 22.82 5.18
N SER A 46 4.86 23.25 5.10
CA SER A 46 5.86 22.57 4.25
C SER A 46 7.29 22.67 4.79
N PHE A 47 8.05 21.59 4.63
CA PHE A 47 9.52 21.60 4.68
C PHE A 47 10.02 21.65 3.23
N ALA A 48 11.13 22.37 3.00
CA ALA A 48 11.74 22.69 1.71
C ALA A 48 11.46 21.71 0.55
N GLY A 49 11.23 22.26 -0.65
CA GLY A 49 11.37 21.53 -1.92
C GLY A 49 12.85 21.16 -2.15
N VAL A 50 13.33 20.14 -1.45
CA VAL A 50 14.70 19.64 -1.59
C VAL A 50 14.69 18.53 -2.63
N LYS A 51 15.30 18.79 -3.80
CA LYS A 51 15.76 17.70 -4.66
C LYS A 51 16.93 17.02 -3.95
N CYS A 52 16.61 15.98 -3.21
CA CYS A 52 17.55 15.21 -2.43
C CYS A 52 17.92 13.93 -3.19
N GLY A 53 19.13 13.41 -2.94
CA GLY A 53 19.52 12.09 -3.42
C GLY A 53 18.85 10.98 -2.62
N LEU A 54 19.59 9.95 -2.24
CA LEU A 54 19.08 8.97 -1.28
C LEU A 54 18.83 9.65 0.07
N VAL A 55 17.57 9.68 0.51
CA VAL A 55 17.18 10.21 1.83
C VAL A 55 16.73 9.07 2.72
N GLN A 56 17.30 9.04 3.91
CA GLN A 56 16.85 8.16 4.97
C GLN A 56 16.06 8.97 6.01
N ILE A 57 14.82 8.58 6.26
CA ILE A 57 13.97 9.18 7.29
C ILE A 57 13.98 8.26 8.51
N ASN A 58 14.75 8.65 9.52
CA ASN A 58 14.85 7.96 10.81
C ASN A 58 14.12 8.77 11.88
N PRO A 59 12.91 8.38 12.32
CA PRO A 59 12.27 8.95 13.49
C PRO A 59 12.93 8.44 14.76
N ASN A 60 12.66 9.15 15.84
CA ASN A 60 13.40 9.10 17.10
C ASN A 60 12.59 8.47 18.25
N GLY A 61 11.85 7.38 18.01
CA GLY A 61 11.07 6.71 19.06
C GLY A 61 11.17 5.18 19.08
N ASN A 62 10.38 4.56 19.98
CA ASN A 62 10.34 3.11 20.22
C ASN A 62 9.64 2.33 19.09
N ASN A 63 9.23 1.07 19.34
CA ASN A 63 8.74 0.03 18.40
C ASN A 63 7.65 0.42 17.36
N TYR A 64 7.14 1.65 17.35
CA TYR A 64 6.15 2.15 16.38
C TYR A 64 6.60 3.43 15.65
N ASN A 65 7.82 3.88 15.91
CA ASN A 65 8.38 5.16 15.46
C ASN A 65 9.76 4.97 14.80
N GLN A 66 9.98 3.84 14.13
CA GLN A 66 11.18 3.56 13.32
C GLN A 66 10.80 3.70 11.83
N GLY A 67 11.42 4.60 11.07
CA GLY A 67 11.17 4.84 9.62
C GLY A 67 10.08 5.87 9.20
N LEU A 68 9.78 5.93 7.91
CA LEU A 68 8.76 6.82 7.33
C LEU A 68 7.35 6.55 7.91
N ARG A 69 6.71 7.57 8.51
CA ARG A 69 5.34 7.50 9.03
C ARG A 69 4.38 8.28 8.14
N ILE A 70 3.44 7.58 7.50
CA ILE A 70 2.34 8.19 6.74
C ILE A 70 1.09 8.26 7.64
N ALA A 71 0.64 9.48 7.97
CA ALA A 71 -0.52 9.70 8.81
C ALA A 71 -1.83 9.69 8.00
N ARG A 72 -2.95 9.39 8.67
CA ARG A 72 -4.30 9.51 8.08
C ARG A 72 -4.64 10.98 7.83
N SER A 73 -5.27 11.23 6.69
CA SER A 73 -5.93 12.50 6.37
C SER A 73 -7.21 12.69 7.19
N THR A 74 -7.76 13.92 7.18
CA THR A 74 -9.07 14.24 7.80
C THR A 74 -10.23 13.42 7.24
N ASN A 75 -10.09 12.93 6.00
CA ASN A 75 -11.07 12.06 5.35
C ASN A 75 -10.76 10.57 5.54
N ASN A 76 -10.00 10.21 6.57
CA ASN A 76 -9.72 8.83 6.95
C ASN A 76 -8.91 8.01 5.93
N TYR A 77 -8.22 8.66 5.00
CA TYR A 77 -7.40 8.01 3.97
C TYR A 77 -5.91 8.26 4.19
N CYS A 78 -5.06 7.28 3.89
CA CYS A 78 -3.60 7.50 3.78
C CYS A 78 -3.01 6.61 2.68
N GLY A 79 -1.90 7.04 2.07
CA GLY A 79 -1.22 6.23 1.08
C GLY A 79 0.16 6.72 0.66
N ILE A 80 0.86 5.82 -0.03
CA ILE A 80 2.11 6.05 -0.74
C ILE A 80 1.79 5.95 -2.23
N PHE A 81 2.21 6.96 -2.99
CA PHE A 81 1.95 7.09 -4.41
C PHE A 81 3.28 7.04 -5.17
N LEU A 82 3.39 6.14 -6.14
CA LEU A 82 4.61 5.84 -6.89
C LEU A 82 4.40 6.20 -8.36
N GLY A 83 5.35 6.93 -8.96
CA GLY A 83 5.22 7.40 -10.33
C GLY A 83 4.33 8.63 -10.50
N CYS A 84 4.32 9.54 -9.52
CA CYS A 84 3.61 10.82 -9.62
C CYS A 84 4.32 11.82 -10.56
N ASP A 85 3.57 12.77 -11.11
CA ASP A 85 4.13 13.89 -11.89
C ASP A 85 4.81 14.88 -10.93
N PRO A 86 6.13 15.16 -11.08
CA PRO A 86 6.83 16.10 -10.21
C PRO A 86 6.31 17.54 -10.30
N ASN A 87 5.55 17.89 -11.35
CA ASN A 87 4.98 19.23 -11.55
C ASN A 87 3.51 19.34 -11.12
N SER A 88 2.87 18.23 -10.74
CA SER A 88 1.49 18.22 -10.27
C SER A 88 1.41 17.78 -8.81
N THR A 89 0.66 18.54 -8.02
CA THR A 89 0.35 18.18 -6.63
C THR A 89 -1.06 17.61 -6.46
N THR A 90 -1.80 17.43 -7.56
CA THR A 90 -3.19 16.95 -7.55
C THR A 90 -3.46 15.96 -8.70
N GLY A 91 -4.56 15.22 -8.57
CA GLY A 91 -4.97 14.24 -9.56
C GLY A 91 -4.28 12.88 -9.40
N THR A 92 -4.58 11.98 -10.34
CA THR A 92 -4.02 10.63 -10.38
C THR A 92 -3.63 10.32 -11.82
N LEU A 93 -2.46 9.72 -12.03
CA LEU A 93 -1.99 9.33 -13.36
C LEU A 93 -2.36 7.87 -13.66
N THR A 94 -2.48 7.54 -14.94
CA THR A 94 -2.85 6.19 -15.39
C THR A 94 -1.77 5.14 -15.11
N ASP A 95 -0.52 5.55 -14.93
CA ASP A 95 0.65 4.73 -14.67
C ASP A 95 1.13 4.78 -13.21
N GLN A 96 0.45 5.54 -12.35
CA GLN A 96 0.78 5.68 -10.93
C GLN A 96 0.34 4.46 -10.12
N TRP A 97 1.23 3.90 -9.30
CA TRP A 97 0.88 2.84 -8.34
C TRP A 97 0.63 3.39 -6.95
N ASN A 98 -0.46 2.93 -6.33
CA ASN A 98 -0.94 3.44 -5.06
C ASN A 98 -0.99 2.32 -4.03
N ILE A 99 -0.38 2.55 -2.86
CA ILE A 99 -0.49 1.68 -1.67
C ILE A 99 -1.23 2.49 -0.61
N ALA A 100 -2.41 2.05 -0.20
CA ALA A 100 -3.26 2.88 0.65
C ALA A 100 -4.08 2.08 1.67
N ASN A 101 -4.47 2.78 2.74
CA ASN A 101 -5.58 2.38 3.59
C ASN A 101 -6.80 3.24 3.26
N THR A 102 -7.94 2.59 3.06
CA THR A 102 -9.20 3.30 2.76
C THR A 102 -9.88 3.81 4.03
N ALA A 103 -10.87 4.68 3.87
CA ALA A 103 -11.69 5.13 4.99
C ALA A 103 -12.43 3.97 5.68
N ALA A 104 -12.73 2.89 4.94
CA ALA A 104 -13.33 1.67 5.45
C ALA A 104 -12.35 0.76 6.21
N GLY A 105 -11.05 1.10 6.22
CA GLY A 105 -10.01 0.33 6.92
C GLY A 105 -9.35 -0.76 6.09
N GLU A 106 -9.68 -0.90 4.81
CA GLU A 106 -9.09 -1.90 3.92
C GLU A 106 -7.66 -1.50 3.52
N PHE A 107 -6.78 -2.48 3.33
CA PHE A 107 -5.47 -2.27 2.72
C PHE A 107 -5.56 -2.57 1.23
N ARG A 108 -5.18 -1.60 0.38
CA ARG A 108 -5.32 -1.70 -1.08
C ARG A 108 -4.02 -1.35 -1.80
N ILE A 109 -3.72 -2.10 -2.86
CA ILE A 109 -2.68 -1.80 -3.85
C ILE A 109 -3.32 -1.76 -5.24
N GLY A 110 -3.27 -0.62 -5.92
CA GLY A 110 -3.95 -0.45 -7.21
C GLY A 110 -3.30 0.58 -8.13
N LEU A 111 -3.57 0.43 -9.42
CA LEU A 111 -3.13 1.37 -10.44
C LEU A 111 -4.10 2.55 -10.51
N ALA A 112 -3.57 3.77 -10.48
CA ALA A 112 -4.35 4.98 -10.61
C ALA A 112 -5.54 5.03 -9.62
N SER A 113 -6.73 5.38 -10.11
CA SER A 113 -7.96 5.47 -9.31
C SER A 113 -8.53 4.11 -8.90
N GLN A 114 -7.95 2.98 -9.32
CA GLN A 114 -8.41 1.66 -8.91
C GLN A 114 -8.36 1.45 -7.39
N VAL A 115 -7.43 2.13 -6.71
CA VAL A 115 -7.26 2.01 -5.25
C VAL A 115 -8.52 2.44 -4.47
N VAL A 116 -9.38 3.27 -5.07
CA VAL A 116 -10.68 3.68 -4.47
C VAL A 116 -11.89 3.01 -5.13
N GLN A 117 -11.68 2.12 -6.10
CA GLN A 117 -12.75 1.38 -6.76
C GLN A 117 -12.91 -0.01 -6.14
N ASP A 118 -14.14 -0.48 -6.05
CA ASP A 118 -14.39 -1.83 -5.56
C ASP A 118 -13.96 -2.86 -6.61
N ASN A 119 -13.52 -4.02 -6.14
CA ASN A 119 -13.14 -5.14 -7.01
C ASN A 119 -12.02 -4.81 -8.02
N LYS A 120 -11.11 -3.88 -7.68
CA LYS A 120 -9.94 -3.54 -8.48
C LYS A 120 -8.65 -3.59 -7.65
N GLY A 121 -7.56 -4.02 -8.28
CA GLY A 121 -6.26 -4.16 -7.62
C GLY A 121 -6.25 -5.28 -6.58
N LEU A 122 -5.24 -5.25 -5.70
CA LEU A 122 -5.13 -6.12 -4.55
C LEU A 122 -5.84 -5.48 -3.35
N MET A 123 -6.67 -6.25 -2.64
CA MET A 123 -7.41 -5.77 -1.48
C MET A 123 -7.34 -6.78 -0.33
N ILE A 124 -7.06 -6.28 0.88
CA ILE A 124 -7.27 -6.98 2.15
C ILE A 124 -8.40 -6.28 2.88
N SER A 125 -9.41 -7.04 3.30
CA SER A 125 -10.56 -6.53 4.05
C SER A 125 -10.13 -5.89 5.38
N ALA A 126 -10.96 -4.99 5.91
CA ALA A 126 -10.67 -4.27 7.15
C ALA A 126 -10.49 -5.17 8.38
N ASP A 127 -11.14 -6.33 8.39
CA ASP A 127 -10.99 -7.36 9.42
C ASP A 127 -9.80 -8.32 9.17
N GLY A 128 -9.10 -8.17 8.04
CA GLY A 128 -7.97 -9.01 7.65
C GLY A 128 -8.36 -10.41 7.17
N ASN A 129 -9.65 -10.75 7.07
CA ASN A 129 -10.10 -12.11 6.78
C ASN A 129 -10.17 -12.44 5.28
N THR A 130 -10.20 -11.46 4.39
CA THR A 130 -10.35 -11.67 2.94
C THR A 130 -9.24 -10.98 2.17
N LEU A 131 -8.52 -11.74 1.33
CA LEU A 131 -7.59 -11.26 0.32
C LEU A 131 -8.20 -11.46 -1.06
N SER A 132 -8.27 -10.42 -1.89
CA SER A 132 -8.78 -10.49 -3.26
C SER A 132 -7.92 -9.74 -4.27
N PHE A 133 -8.02 -10.14 -5.54
CA PHE A 133 -7.44 -9.42 -6.68
C PHE A 133 -8.46 -9.25 -7.79
N ASN A 134 -8.72 -8.00 -8.20
CA ASN A 134 -9.72 -7.66 -9.22
C ASN A 134 -11.09 -8.33 -9.00
N GLY A 135 -11.55 -8.35 -7.75
CA GLY A 135 -12.84 -8.94 -7.34
C GLY A 135 -12.82 -10.45 -7.16
N SER A 136 -11.73 -11.13 -7.53
CA SER A 136 -11.57 -12.57 -7.29
C SER A 136 -10.94 -12.81 -5.92
N VAL A 137 -11.63 -13.56 -5.06
CA VAL A 137 -11.11 -13.90 -3.73
C VAL A 137 -10.00 -14.93 -3.84
N ILE A 138 -8.82 -14.61 -3.31
CA ILE A 138 -7.64 -15.47 -3.28
C ILE A 138 -7.63 -16.30 -2.00
N ALA A 139 -7.99 -15.71 -0.86
CA ALA A 139 -8.08 -16.39 0.43
C ALA A 139 -9.11 -15.72 1.35
N GLY A 140 -9.88 -16.52 2.10
CA GLY A 140 -10.71 -16.01 3.19
C GLY A 140 -11.66 -17.03 3.83
N THR A 141 -12.30 -16.64 4.94
CA THR A 141 -13.23 -17.50 5.70
C THR A 141 -14.45 -17.88 4.86
N GLY A 142 -14.73 -19.18 4.71
CA GLY A 142 -15.84 -19.68 3.90
C GLY A 142 -15.59 -19.73 2.39
N THR A 143 -14.32 -19.56 1.96
CA THR A 143 -13.96 -19.67 0.55
C THR A 143 -13.77 -21.14 0.16
N THR A 144 -14.71 -21.69 -0.60
CA THR A 144 -14.61 -23.08 -1.11
C THR A 144 -14.01 -23.14 -2.52
N ASN A 145 -13.89 -22.02 -3.24
CA ASN A 145 -13.44 -21.99 -4.64
C ASN A 145 -12.69 -20.69 -4.97
N GLY A 146 -11.44 -20.56 -4.52
CA GLY A 146 -10.60 -19.39 -4.84
C GLY A 146 -10.12 -19.32 -6.30
N ALA A 147 -10.35 -20.36 -7.11
CA ALA A 147 -10.05 -20.36 -8.53
C ALA A 147 -11.09 -21.19 -9.30
N THR A 148 -11.80 -20.57 -10.23
CA THR A 148 -12.68 -21.27 -11.20
C THR A 148 -11.89 -22.27 -12.06
N ASN A 149 -10.58 -22.06 -12.20
CA ASN A 149 -9.61 -22.96 -12.83
C ASN A 149 -8.40 -23.21 -11.89
N GLY A 150 -8.61 -23.84 -10.74
CA GLY A 150 -7.48 -24.28 -9.89
C GLY A 150 -6.65 -25.35 -10.60
N SER A 151 -5.48 -25.01 -11.16
CA SER A 151 -4.47 -26.02 -11.50
C SER A 151 -3.81 -26.49 -10.20
N VAL A 152 -3.87 -27.78 -9.91
CA VAL A 152 -3.18 -28.38 -8.77
C VAL A 152 -1.68 -28.38 -9.07
N ASN A 153 -0.95 -27.37 -8.59
CA ASN A 153 0.50 -27.37 -8.61
C ASN A 153 1.02 -27.72 -7.21
N TYR A 154 1.54 -28.95 -7.08
CA TYR A 154 2.35 -29.44 -5.96
C TYR A 154 1.67 -29.48 -4.57
N SER A 155 1.11 -30.63 -4.22
CA SER A 155 0.80 -30.98 -2.83
C SER A 155 1.73 -32.11 -2.34
N ALA A 156 3.05 -31.88 -2.34
CA ALA A 156 3.97 -32.84 -1.73
C ALA A 156 3.66 -32.94 -0.22
N GLY A 157 2.98 -34.01 0.19
CA GLY A 157 2.60 -34.28 1.59
C GLY A 157 1.20 -33.83 2.03
N ASN A 158 0.40 -33.18 1.16
CA ASN A 158 -0.96 -32.77 1.50
C ASN A 158 -2.01 -33.52 0.64
N PRO A 159 -3.13 -34.00 1.22
CA PRO A 159 -4.24 -34.54 0.44
C PRO A 159 -4.82 -33.49 -0.50
N ILE A 160 -4.85 -33.78 -1.80
CA ILE A 160 -5.57 -32.96 -2.79
C ILE A 160 -7.06 -33.24 -2.58
N LEU A 161 -7.77 -32.29 -1.97
CA LEU A 161 -9.22 -32.40 -1.85
C LEU A 161 -9.84 -31.97 -3.18
N TRP A 162 -10.51 -32.90 -3.85
CA TRP A 162 -11.03 -32.73 -5.19
C TRP A 162 -12.54 -32.92 -5.16
N GLY A 163 -13.27 -31.82 -5.40
CA GLY A 163 -14.71 -31.83 -5.56
C GLY A 163 -15.53 -31.74 -4.26
N VAL A 164 -16.72 -31.15 -4.42
CA VAL A 164 -17.83 -31.22 -3.48
C VAL A 164 -18.59 -32.52 -3.80
N ASN A 165 -19.13 -33.21 -2.79
CA ASN A 165 -19.94 -34.43 -2.98
C ASN A 165 -21.10 -34.15 -3.96
N SER A 166 -21.00 -34.63 -5.21
CA SER A 166 -22.00 -34.38 -6.25
C SER A 166 -22.92 -35.60 -6.44
N VAL A 167 -24.23 -35.33 -6.33
CA VAL A 167 -25.32 -36.27 -6.61
C VAL A 167 -25.79 -36.21 -8.08
N GLY A 168 -25.16 -35.37 -8.92
CA GLY A 168 -25.50 -35.19 -10.33
C GLY A 168 -25.04 -36.36 -11.22
N THR A 169 -25.65 -36.46 -12.40
CA THR A 169 -25.44 -37.54 -13.40
C THR A 169 -24.26 -37.29 -14.35
N GLU A 170 -23.42 -36.30 -14.08
CA GLU A 170 -22.32 -35.88 -14.96
C GLU A 170 -21.07 -36.73 -14.68
N GLY A 171 -20.51 -37.35 -15.73
CA GLY A 171 -19.37 -38.27 -15.62
C GLY A 171 -18.13 -37.61 -15.01
N GLY A 172 -17.53 -38.29 -14.03
CA GLY A 172 -16.34 -37.81 -13.32
C GLY A 172 -15.82 -38.84 -12.32
N PHE A 173 -14.63 -38.56 -11.80
CA PHE A 173 -14.11 -39.28 -10.65
C PHE A 173 -14.87 -38.74 -9.37
N TYR A 174 -15.10 -39.57 -8.34
CA TYR A 174 -15.41 -39.07 -6.97
C TYR A 174 -14.62 -39.85 -5.88
N SER A 175 -14.43 -39.28 -4.68
CA SER A 175 -13.83 -39.99 -3.53
C SER A 175 -14.74 -40.03 -2.31
N ASP A 176 -14.69 -41.12 -1.54
CA ASP A 176 -15.33 -41.26 -0.22
C ASP A 176 -14.35 -41.04 0.95
N GLY A 177 -13.19 -40.46 0.65
CA GLY A 177 -12.06 -40.30 1.57
C GLY A 177 -10.97 -41.34 1.28
N PRO A 178 -11.15 -42.63 1.60
CA PRO A 178 -10.13 -43.66 1.37
C PRO A 178 -9.95 -44.10 -0.08
N LYS A 179 -10.98 -43.98 -0.92
CA LYS A 179 -10.96 -44.53 -2.29
C LYS A 179 -11.33 -43.47 -3.32
N VAL A 180 -10.76 -43.62 -4.51
CA VAL A 180 -11.11 -42.86 -5.71
C VAL A 180 -11.85 -43.79 -6.66
N TYR A 181 -13.02 -43.37 -7.11
CA TYR A 181 -13.89 -44.13 -8.01
C TYR A 181 -14.02 -43.40 -9.34
N TRP A 182 -14.01 -44.14 -10.44
CA TRP A 182 -14.41 -43.65 -11.76
C TRP A 182 -15.86 -44.06 -12.02
N ARG A 183 -16.79 -43.10 -12.17
CA ARG A 183 -18.15 -43.40 -12.63
C ARG A 183 -18.14 -43.50 -14.15
N ALA A 184 -17.94 -44.72 -14.68
CA ALA A 184 -18.17 -45.00 -16.09
C ALA A 184 -19.68 -45.02 -16.39
N ASN A 185 -20.09 -44.47 -17.53
CA ASN A 185 -21.46 -44.62 -18.01
C ASN A 185 -21.78 -46.11 -18.20
N PRO A 186 -22.95 -46.60 -17.75
CA PRO A 186 -23.38 -47.97 -18.05
C PRO A 186 -23.52 -48.15 -19.57
N ILE A 187 -22.86 -49.16 -20.13
CA ILE A 187 -23.10 -49.59 -21.51
C ILE A 187 -24.30 -50.54 -21.49
N THR A 188 -25.41 -50.13 -22.10
CA THR A 188 -26.55 -51.02 -22.34
C THR A 188 -26.16 -52.06 -23.39
N LEU A 189 -26.00 -53.31 -22.98
CA LEU A 189 -25.85 -54.43 -23.91
C LEU A 189 -27.24 -54.93 -24.30
N GLY A 190 -27.56 -54.88 -25.60
CA GLY A 190 -28.78 -55.46 -26.13
C GLY A 190 -28.75 -56.98 -25.97
N ALA A 191 -29.83 -57.57 -25.46
CA ALA A 191 -29.97 -59.02 -25.42
C ALA A 191 -30.09 -59.57 -26.84
N VAL A 192 -29.24 -60.53 -27.19
CA VAL A 192 -29.38 -61.31 -28.42
C VAL A 192 -30.39 -62.43 -28.13
N PRO A 193 -31.55 -62.48 -28.81
CA PRO A 193 -32.52 -63.56 -28.62
C PRO A 193 -31.92 -64.91 -29.05
N PRO A 194 -32.33 -66.02 -28.40
CA PRO A 194 -31.82 -67.37 -28.67
C PRO A 194 -32.15 -67.88 -30.07
#